data_AF-A0A1V5QK06-F1
#
_entry.id   AF-A0A1V5QK06-F1
#
_cell.length_a   1.000
_cell.length_b   1.000
_cell.length_c   1.000
_cell.angle_alpha   90.00
_cell.angle_beta   90.00
_cell.angle_gamma   90.00
#
_symmetry.space_group_name_H-M   'P 1'
#
loop_
_entity.id
_entity.type
_entity.pdbx_description
1 polymer ?
#
loop_
_entity_poly.entity_id
_entity_poly.type
_entity_poly.pdbx_seq_one_letter_code
_entity_poly.pdbx_strand_id
1 'polypeptide(L)'
;MFFSIPGLGNYNCSYIINSNKSKEFFEKKIKTKNPIYLVDANRIITQENIDSPNVVLIGTLISLFDVVDYESIEKAISLELKKKGKINLIESNLKCLRRGNHYF
;
A
#
# COMPACT_ATOMS: atom_id res chain seq x y z
N MET A 1 -10.45 -9.76 -16.65
CA MET A 1 -11.10 -8.45 -16.83
C MET A 1 -11.05 -7.74 -15.48
N PHE A 2 -10.38 -6.59 -15.35
CA PHE A 2 -10.53 -5.81 -14.11
C PHE A 2 -11.81 -5.01 -14.31
N PHE A 3 -12.86 -5.36 -13.58
CA PHE A 3 -14.02 -4.50 -13.49
C PHE A 3 -13.52 -3.20 -12.86
N SER A 4 -13.60 -2.08 -13.59
CA SER A 4 -13.66 -0.80 -12.91
C SER A 4 -14.80 -0.94 -11.90
N ILE A 5 -14.50 -0.77 -10.61
CA ILE A 5 -15.52 -0.83 -9.58
C ILE A 5 -16.60 0.16 -10.01
N PRO A 6 -17.85 -0.29 -10.24
CA PRO A 6 -18.92 0.60 -10.68
C PRO A 6 -18.99 1.80 -9.73
N GLY A 7 -18.90 3.02 -10.29
CA GLY A 7 -18.92 4.27 -9.52
C GLY A 7 -17.57 4.98 -9.37
N LEU A 8 -16.43 4.29 -9.50
CA LEU A 8 -15.11 4.93 -9.35
C LEU A 8 -14.79 5.94 -10.46
N GLY A 9 -15.35 5.75 -11.66
CA GLY A 9 -15.22 6.69 -12.79
C GLY A 9 -15.93 8.03 -12.59
N ASN A 10 -16.83 8.13 -11.60
CA ASN A 10 -17.55 9.37 -11.28
C ASN A 10 -16.76 10.27 -10.31
N TYR A 11 -15.63 9.79 -9.78
CA TYR A 11 -14.82 10.52 -8.83
C TYR A 11 -13.44 10.82 -9.41
N ASN A 12 -13.02 12.08 -9.28
CA ASN A 12 -11.66 12.48 -9.58
C ASN A 12 -10.75 12.07 -8.41
N CYS A 13 -10.34 10.81 -8.41
CA CYS A 13 -9.51 10.23 -7.37
C CYS A 13 -8.21 9.64 -7.95
N SER A 14 -7.15 9.76 -7.17
CA SER A 14 -5.86 9.12 -7.44
C SER A 14 -5.94 7.61 -7.23
N TYR A 15 -5.14 6.85 -7.99
CA TYR A 15 -5.05 5.40 -7.88
C TYR A 15 -3.73 5.00 -7.24
N ILE A 16 -3.76 4.18 -6.19
CA ILE A 16 -2.60 3.40 -5.73
C ILE A 16 -2.79 1.97 -6.23
N ILE A 17 -1.80 1.42 -6.93
CA ILE A 17 -1.89 0.07 -7.50
C ILE A 17 -0.67 -0.75 -7.09
N ASN A 18 -0.92 -1.90 -6.43
CA ASN A 18 0.11 -2.91 -6.21
C ASN A 18 0.44 -3.64 -7.51
N SER A 19 1.59 -3.36 -8.14
CA SER A 19 1.98 -4.03 -9.38
C SER A 19 3.45 -3.87 -9.72
N ASN A 20 3.99 -4.87 -10.42
CA ASN A 20 5.28 -4.81 -11.10
C ASN A 20 5.17 -4.39 -12.59
N LYS A 21 3.95 -4.09 -13.08
CA LYS A 21 3.74 -3.60 -14.45
C LYS A 21 4.04 -2.12 -14.55
N SER A 22 4.31 -1.63 -15.76
CA SER A 22 4.60 -0.21 -16.00
C SER A 22 3.36 0.68 -15.82
N LYS A 23 3.60 1.97 -15.56
CA LYS A 23 2.54 2.99 -15.47
C LYS A 23 1.73 3.09 -16.76
N GLU A 24 2.41 3.03 -17.90
CA GLU A 24 1.78 3.04 -19.24
C GLU A 24 0.75 1.93 -19.43
N PHE A 25 0.98 0.74 -18.86
CA PHE A 25 0.02 -0.37 -18.91
C PHE A 25 -1.31 0.03 -18.24
N PHE A 26 -1.24 0.73 -17.11
CA PHE A 26 -2.43 1.14 -16.36
C PHE A 26 -3.09 2.38 -16.95
N GLU A 27 -2.32 3.33 -17.47
CA GLU A 27 -2.87 4.51 -18.17
C GLU A 27 -3.73 4.10 -19.37
N LYS A 28 -3.23 3.17 -20.21
CA LYS A 28 -4.00 2.62 -21.35
C LYS A 28 -5.25 1.86 -20.92
N LYS A 29 -5.19 1.19 -19.76
CA LYS A 29 -6.24 0.29 -19.28
C LYS A 29 -7.35 1.00 -18.52
N ILE A 30 -6.99 1.92 -17.63
CA ILE A 30 -7.93 2.67 -16.78
C ILE A 30 -8.53 3.84 -17.56
N LYS A 31 -7.82 4.38 -18.56
CA LYS A 31 -8.27 5.51 -19.39
C LYS A 31 -8.67 6.72 -18.53
N THR A 32 -7.86 7.02 -17.52
CA THR A 32 -8.07 8.15 -16.60
C THR A 32 -7.03 9.24 -16.81
N LYS A 33 -7.37 10.47 -16.46
CA LYS A 33 -6.42 11.59 -16.33
C LYS A 33 -5.89 11.75 -14.91
N ASN A 34 -6.43 10.98 -13.95
CA ASN A 34 -6.08 11.13 -12.55
C ASN A 34 -4.71 10.51 -12.27
N PRO A 35 -4.00 10.94 -11.21
CA PRO A 35 -2.71 10.37 -10.84
C PRO A 35 -2.77 8.86 -10.60
N ILE A 36 -1.81 8.14 -11.16
CA ILE A 36 -1.59 6.70 -10.92
C ILE A 36 -0.24 6.54 -10.22
N TYR A 37 -0.28 6.03 -9.01
CA TYR A 37 0.86 5.67 -8.17
C TYR A 37 1.01 4.14 -8.18
N LEU A 38 2.19 3.67 -8.58
CA LEU A 38 2.49 2.25 -8.64
C LEU A 38 3.48 1.88 -7.54
N VAL A 39 3.16 0.83 -6.79
CA VAL A 39 4.04 0.28 -5.76
C VAL A 39 4.17 -1.23 -5.96
N ASP A 40 5.38 -1.76 -6.02
CA ASP A 40 5.59 -3.22 -6.04
C ASP A 40 5.68 -3.73 -4.59
N ALA A 41 4.54 -3.74 -3.91
CA ALA A 41 4.46 -4.13 -2.51
C ALA A 41 4.79 -5.61 -2.31
N ASN A 42 4.52 -6.45 -3.31
CA ASN A 42 4.85 -7.87 -3.28
C ASN A 42 6.38 -8.08 -3.22
N ARG A 43 7.15 -7.34 -4.02
CA ARG A 43 8.62 -7.39 -3.95
C ARG A 43 9.15 -6.94 -2.59
N ILE A 44 8.52 -5.94 -1.97
CA ILE A 44 8.94 -5.43 -0.65
C ILE A 44 8.73 -6.48 0.45
N ILE A 45 7.58 -7.16 0.47
CA ILE A 45 7.26 -8.14 1.52
C ILE A 45 8.07 -9.44 1.38
N THR A 46 8.47 -9.82 0.17
CA THR A 46 9.33 -11.00 -0.05
C THR A 46 10.66 -10.86 0.67
N GLN A 47 11.20 -9.64 0.79
CA GLN A 47 12.46 -9.39 1.50
C GLN A 47 12.33 -9.52 3.02
N GLU A 48 11.12 -9.39 3.58
CA GLU A 48 10.88 -9.38 5.03
C GLU A 48 10.09 -10.61 5.51
N ASN A 49 9.85 -11.58 4.62
CA ASN A 49 9.08 -12.81 4.88
C ASN A 49 7.69 -12.55 5.49
N ILE A 50 6.95 -11.61 4.89
CA ILE A 50 5.57 -11.28 5.29
C ILE A 50 4.58 -11.78 4.23
N ASP A 51 3.47 -12.34 4.68
CA ASP A 51 2.47 -12.97 3.82
C ASP A 51 1.58 -11.99 3.05
N SER A 52 1.59 -10.70 3.41
CA SER A 52 0.58 -9.73 2.97
C SER A 52 1.18 -8.36 2.66
N PRO A 53 0.90 -7.77 1.46
CA PRO A 53 1.43 -6.47 1.05
C PRO A 53 0.75 -5.28 1.73
N ASN A 54 -0.29 -5.53 2.53
CA ASN A 54 -1.21 -4.49 3.01
C ASN A 54 -0.49 -3.40 3.81
N VAL A 55 0.47 -3.79 4.66
CA VAL A 55 1.22 -2.84 5.49
C VAL A 55 2.10 -1.91 4.64
N VAL A 56 2.63 -2.40 3.52
CA VAL A 56 3.33 -1.54 2.56
C VAL A 56 2.35 -0.53 1.95
N LEU A 57 1.17 -0.99 1.54
CA LEU A 57 0.14 -0.12 0.95
C LEU A 57 -0.37 0.95 1.93
N ILE A 58 -0.47 0.61 3.22
CA ILE A 58 -0.79 1.58 4.28
C ILE A 58 0.32 2.64 4.37
N GLY A 59 1.59 2.23 4.38
CA GLY A 59 2.71 3.18 4.36
C GLY A 59 2.66 4.12 3.16
N THR A 60 2.40 3.57 1.98
CA THR A 60 2.22 4.36 0.74
C THR A 60 1.06 5.34 0.83
N LEU A 61 -0.05 4.95 1.46
CA LEU A 61 -1.22 5.82 1.65
C LEU A 61 -0.88 7.02 2.56
N ILE A 62 -0.14 6.78 3.63
CA ILE A 62 0.30 7.84 4.56
C ILE A 62 1.20 8.84 3.81
N SER A 63 2.22 8.34 3.10
CA SER A 63 3.15 9.15 2.31
C SER A 63 2.46 10.07 1.31
N LEU A 64 1.49 9.54 0.55
CA LEU A 64 0.88 10.26 -0.56
C LEU A 64 -0.22 11.24 -0.14
N PHE A 65 -0.89 10.99 0.98
CA PHE A 65 -2.14 11.71 1.31
C PHE A 65 -2.19 12.28 2.72
N ASP A 66 -1.20 12.02 3.58
CA ASP A 66 -1.12 12.53 4.95
C ASP A 66 -2.44 12.33 5.73
N VAL A 67 -3.10 11.19 5.48
CA VAL A 67 -4.46 10.91 5.98
C VAL A 67 -4.46 10.50 7.46
N VAL A 68 -3.34 9.97 7.95
CA VAL A 68 -3.18 9.48 9.32
C VAL A 68 -1.72 9.61 9.72
N ASP A 69 -1.47 9.96 10.99
CA ASP A 69 -0.14 9.99 11.57
C ASP A 69 0.55 8.61 11.54
N TYR A 70 1.82 8.62 11.11
CA TYR A 70 2.62 7.41 10.93
C TYR A 70 2.86 6.66 12.25
N GLU A 71 3.20 7.37 13.34
CA GLU A 71 3.47 6.73 14.64
C GLU A 71 2.22 6.04 15.20
N SER A 72 1.06 6.64 14.98
CA SER A 72 -0.24 6.08 15.37
C SER A 72 -0.51 4.75 14.67
N ILE A 73 -0.18 4.65 13.38
CA ILE A 73 -0.27 3.39 12.63
C ILE A 73 0.75 2.35 13.11
N GLU A 74 1.99 2.74 13.41
CA GLU A 74 2.99 1.81 13.97
C GLU A 74 2.53 1.18 15.30
N LYS A 75 1.97 2.02 16.18
CA LYS A 75 1.38 1.57 17.46
C LYS A 75 0.22 0.61 17.22
N ALA A 76 -0.67 0.93 16.28
CA ALA A 76 -1.82 0.09 15.94
C ALA A 76 -1.41 -1.30 15.40
N ILE A 77 -0.46 -1.34 14.45
CA ILE A 77 0.07 -2.60 13.90
C ILE A 77 0.70 -3.44 15.01
N SER A 78 1.53 -2.82 15.85
CA SER A 78 2.20 -3.51 16.95
C SER A 78 1.20 -4.10 17.95
N LEU A 79 0.17 -3.34 18.32
CA LEU A 79 -0.86 -3.78 19.25
C LEU A 79 -1.68 -4.94 18.67
N GLU A 80 -2.05 -4.86 17.40
CA GLU A 80 -2.83 -5.89 16.72
C GLU A 80 -2.06 -7.21 16.58
N LEU A 81 -0.77 -7.15 16.23
CA LEU A 81 0.08 -8.34 16.15
C LEU A 81 0.36 -8.95 17.52
N LYS A 82 0.54 -8.12 18.57
CA LYS A 82 0.65 -8.59 19.95
C LYS A 82 -0.60 -9.34 20.39
N LYS A 83 -1.79 -8.78 20.13
CA LYS A 83 -3.09 -9.44 20.42
C LYS A 83 -3.21 -10.81 19.75
N LYS A 84 -2.64 -10.95 18.55
CA LYS A 84 -2.62 -12.20 17.78
C LYS A 84 -1.47 -13.16 18.16
N GLY A 85 -0.64 -12.82 19.14
CA GLY A 85 0.53 -13.61 19.53
C GLY A 85 1.67 -13.62 18.50
N LYS A 86 1.63 -12.73 17.49
CA LYS A 86 2.59 -12.67 16.37
C LYS A 86 3.71 -11.64 16.62
N ILE A 87 4.31 -11.68 17.81
CA ILE A 87 5.28 -10.66 18.26
C ILE A 87 6.52 -10.64 17.36
N ASN A 88 6.97 -11.82 16.91
CA ASN A 88 8.11 -11.98 16.00
C ASN A 88 7.92 -11.32 14.64
N LEU A 89 6.69 -10.98 14.24
CA LEU A 89 6.39 -10.34 12.95
C LEU A 89 6.32 -8.81 13.05
N ILE A 90 6.37 -8.23 14.25
CA ILE A 90 6.18 -6.79 14.44
C ILE A 90 7.26 -6.01 13.68
N GLU A 91 8.54 -6.34 13.90
CA GLU A 91 9.64 -5.61 13.27
C GLU A 91 9.58 -5.69 11.75
N SER A 92 9.33 -6.88 11.18
CA SER A 92 9.17 -7.05 9.74
C SER A 92 8.02 -6.18 9.21
N ASN A 93 6.86 -6.18 9.87
CA ASN A 93 5.73 -5.35 9.45
C ASN A 93 6.06 -3.86 9.51
N LEU A 94 6.71 -3.38 10.59
CA LEU A 94 7.12 -1.98 10.70
C LEU A 94 8.15 -1.60 9.63
N LYS A 95 9.09 -2.48 9.28
CA LYS A 95 10.01 -2.27 8.15
C LYS A 95 9.26 -2.13 6.83
N CYS A 96 8.26 -2.97 6.58
CA CYS A 96 7.41 -2.89 5.40
C CYS A 96 6.58 -1.60 5.37
N LEU A 97 6.04 -1.17 6.51
CA LEU A 97 5.30 0.09 6.64
C LEU A 97 6.21 1.26 6.24
N ARG A 98 7.41 1.32 6.84
CA ARG A 98 8.41 2.34 6.56
C ARG A 98 8.81 2.37 5.09
N ARG A 99 9.05 1.20 4.48
CA ARG A 99 9.38 1.12 3.04
C ARG A 99 8.24 1.63 2.16
N GLY A 100 6.99 1.36 2.52
CA GLY A 100 5.82 1.95 1.86
C GLY A 100 5.77 3.46 1.98
N ASN A 101 6.09 4.00 3.17
CA ASN A 101 6.05 5.43 3.49
C ASN A 101 7.14 6.26 2.80
N HIS A 102 8.25 5.65 2.43
CA HIS A 102 9.35 6.31 1.69
C HIS A 102 9.40 5.88 0.22
N TYR A 103 8.32 5.30 -0.31
CA TYR A 103 8.31 4.79 -1.68
C TYR A 103 8.20 5.90 -2.73
N PHE A 104 7.53 7.00 -2.37
CA PHE A 104 7.32 8.20 -3.19
C PHE A 104 7.93 9.40 -2.47
#